data_AF-A0A0G4PYS2-F1
#
_entry.id   AF-A0A0G4PYS2-F1
#
_cell.length_a   1.000
_cell.length_b   1.000
_cell.length_c   1.000
_cell.angle_alpha   90.00
_cell.angle_beta   90.00
_cell.angle_gamma   90.00
#
_symmetry.space_group_name_H-M   'P 1'
#
loop_
_entity.id
_entity.type
_entity.pdbx_description
1 polymer ?
#
loop_
_entity_poly.entity_id
_entity_poly.type
_entity_poly.pdbx_seq_one_letter_code
_entity_poly.pdbx_strand_id
1 'polypeptide(L)'
;MRTRKVYGPFRVINISDRFEGNSEAALSCLSLLFGRDPLGLNKACLRYGCTCGDCVGGFISARMRTSLTFQGELTYDLMQEGIEDGSFWVEDNDYIIVHLDSDVRQNLKSNKSLRRRFVNIFRIAVECLKANKVPSAENLEWCSNNRSEWPPHSKNYLRRAGTQMGCRAVLRYMFKTAKEWDEKAGNGECQLTLEKKWSDLPTCRNDHEFEFVARVCGYSGVDCLSLPGWYM
;
A
#
# COMPACT_ATOMS: atom_id res chain seq x y z
N MET A 1 2.02 15.10 12.95
CA MET A 1 2.01 16.36 12.16
C MET A 1 2.77 16.06 10.87
N ARG A 2 2.20 16.33 9.69
CA ARG A 2 2.90 16.07 8.40
C ARG A 2 3.89 17.21 8.11
N THR A 3 5.06 16.90 7.56
CA THR A 3 6.05 17.94 7.20
C THR A 3 5.54 18.74 6.00
N ARG A 4 5.22 20.01 6.22
CA ARG A 4 4.58 20.91 5.24
C ARG A 4 5.47 22.12 4.96
N LYS A 5 5.44 22.61 3.73
CA LYS A 5 6.00 23.91 3.33
C LYS A 5 4.92 24.76 2.71
N VAL A 6 4.74 25.96 3.26
CA VAL A 6 3.83 26.96 2.74
C VAL A 6 4.54 27.72 1.62
N TYR A 7 3.90 27.82 0.46
CA TYR A 7 4.35 28.59 -0.70
C TYR A 7 3.30 29.68 -0.98
N GLY A 8 3.58 30.91 -0.54
CA GLY A 8 2.63 32.01 -0.66
C GLY A 8 1.35 31.80 0.17
N PRO A 9 0.32 32.63 -0.02
CA PRO A 9 -0.84 32.68 0.87
C PRO A 9 -1.77 31.45 0.81
N PHE A 10 -1.73 30.63 -0.26
CA PHE A 10 -2.73 29.57 -0.47
C PHE A 10 -2.17 28.18 -0.81
N ARG A 11 -0.85 28.01 -0.96
CA ARG A 11 -0.28 26.73 -1.39
C ARG A 11 0.45 26.05 -0.25
N VAL A 12 -0.03 24.89 0.18
CA VAL A 12 0.67 24.03 1.15
C VAL A 12 1.15 22.78 0.41
N ILE A 13 2.47 22.56 0.42
CA ILE A 13 3.08 21.35 -0.13
C ILE A 13 3.46 20.44 1.04
N ASN A 14 2.98 19.20 1.05
CA ASN A 14 3.47 18.19 1.98
C ASN A 14 4.85 17.73 1.50
N ILE A 15 5.93 18.28 2.07
CA ILE A 15 7.30 17.90 1.70
C ILE A 15 7.55 16.42 1.99
N SER A 16 6.88 15.89 3.01
CA SER A 16 7.00 14.49 3.38
C SER A 16 6.57 13.52 2.27
N ASP A 17 5.67 13.97 1.39
CA ASP A 17 5.32 13.22 0.18
C ASP A 17 6.46 13.16 -0.82
N ARG A 18 7.57 13.87 -0.65
CA ARG A 18 8.78 13.76 -1.49
C ARG A 18 9.99 13.24 -0.71
N PHE A 19 9.76 12.74 0.49
CA PHE A 19 10.83 12.14 1.27
C PHE A 19 11.33 10.87 0.57
N GLU A 20 12.64 10.75 0.42
CA GLU A 20 13.32 9.58 -0.17
C GLU A 20 14.09 8.76 0.88
N GLY A 21 14.06 9.23 2.13
CA GLY A 21 14.88 8.73 3.21
C GLY A 21 16.03 9.68 3.56
N ASN A 22 16.61 9.46 4.74
CA ASN A 22 17.80 10.16 5.19
C ASN A 22 19.02 9.73 4.36
N SER A 23 19.91 10.68 4.06
CA SER A 23 21.19 10.41 3.39
C SER A 23 22.12 9.55 4.25
N GLU A 24 23.13 8.91 3.67
CA GLU A 24 24.10 8.11 4.43
C GLU A 24 24.86 8.94 5.49
N ALA A 25 25.18 10.20 5.19
CA ALA A 25 25.75 11.13 6.16
C ALA A 25 24.79 11.38 7.33
N ALA A 26 23.51 11.61 7.05
CA ALA A 26 22.49 11.77 8.08
C ALA A 26 22.30 10.48 8.89
N LEU A 27 22.35 9.31 8.25
CA LEU A 27 22.30 8.01 8.93
C LEU A 27 23.47 7.81 9.90
N SER A 28 24.68 8.20 9.48
CA SER A 28 25.87 8.16 10.34
C SER A 28 25.69 9.06 11.57
N CYS A 29 25.26 10.30 11.37
CA CYS A 29 24.94 11.22 12.48
C CYS A 29 23.84 10.68 13.41
N LEU A 30 22.76 10.13 12.86
CA LEU A 30 21.65 9.59 13.65
C LEU A 30 22.10 8.36 14.46
N SER A 31 22.93 7.48 13.87
CA SER A 31 23.47 6.31 14.57
C SER A 31 24.32 6.73 15.77
N LEU A 32 25.19 7.74 15.57
CA LEU A 32 26.00 8.34 16.65
C LEU A 32 25.11 9.00 17.72
N LEU A 33 24.12 9.80 17.31
CA LEU A 33 23.27 10.57 18.21
C LEU A 33 22.42 9.66 19.11
N PHE A 34 21.88 8.57 18.56
CA PHE A 34 21.06 7.64 19.33
C PHE A 34 21.89 6.60 20.10
N GLY A 35 23.22 6.60 19.97
CA GLY A 35 24.11 5.64 20.62
C GLY A 35 23.79 4.19 20.24
N ARG A 36 23.22 3.99 19.04
CA ARG A 36 22.80 2.68 18.54
C ARG A 36 23.74 2.29 17.41
N ASP A 37 24.42 1.17 17.60
CA ASP A 37 25.10 0.49 16.50
C ASP A 37 24.08 0.22 15.39
N PRO A 38 24.37 0.45 14.10
CA PRO A 38 23.45 0.18 12.97
C PRO A 38 22.92 -1.26 12.90
N LEU A 39 23.44 -2.15 13.76
CA LEU A 39 23.09 -3.55 13.89
C LEU A 39 21.85 -3.80 14.77
N GLY A 40 21.41 -2.86 15.62
CA GLY A 40 20.29 -3.07 16.55
C GLY A 40 18.97 -2.39 16.12
N LEU A 41 19.06 -1.19 15.54
CA LEU A 41 17.94 -0.54 14.87
C LEU A 41 18.19 -0.67 13.37
N ASN A 42 17.39 -1.50 12.70
CA ASN A 42 17.49 -1.75 11.27
C ASN A 42 17.78 -0.42 10.54
N LYS A 43 18.89 -0.33 9.79
CA LYS A 43 19.29 0.85 8.99
C LYS A 43 18.09 1.46 8.24
N ALA A 44 17.13 0.64 7.80
CA ALA A 44 15.88 1.08 7.21
C ALA A 44 15.00 1.93 8.13
N CYS A 45 14.90 1.61 9.42
CA CYS A 45 14.19 2.41 10.41
C CYS A 45 14.79 3.82 10.53
N LEU A 46 16.13 3.93 10.61
CA LEU A 46 16.80 5.23 10.62
C LEU A 46 16.64 5.96 9.28
N ARG A 47 16.70 5.22 8.16
CA ARG A 47 16.55 5.79 6.82
C ARG A 47 15.18 6.41 6.62
N TYR A 48 14.13 5.74 7.07
CA TYR A 48 12.76 6.14 6.80
C TYR A 48 12.08 6.84 7.98
N GLY A 49 12.80 7.03 9.09
CA GLY A 49 12.32 7.79 10.24
C GLY A 49 11.32 7.02 11.11
N CYS A 50 11.43 5.69 11.17
CA CYS A 50 10.73 4.90 12.18
C CYS A 50 11.24 5.30 13.57
N THR A 51 10.30 5.62 14.45
CA THR A 51 10.55 6.06 15.83
C THR A 51 10.06 5.04 16.87
N CYS A 52 9.12 4.17 16.50
CA CYS A 52 8.60 3.14 17.39
C CYS A 52 9.46 1.87 17.44
N GLY A 53 10.38 1.66 16.50
CA GLY A 53 11.19 0.44 16.39
C GLY A 53 10.51 -0.71 15.62
N ASP A 54 9.18 -0.74 15.58
CA ASP A 54 8.39 -1.88 15.08
C ASP A 54 7.75 -1.66 13.69
N CYS A 55 8.17 -0.63 12.95
CA CYS A 55 7.65 -0.42 11.61
C CYS A 55 8.05 -1.57 10.68
N VAL A 56 7.09 -2.13 9.95
CA VAL A 56 7.34 -3.17 8.94
C VAL A 56 8.20 -2.57 7.82
N GLY A 57 9.32 -3.21 7.51
CA GLY A 57 10.32 -2.70 6.57
C GLY A 57 11.04 -1.42 7.04
N GLY A 58 10.79 -0.95 8.27
CA GLY A 58 11.25 0.33 8.78
C GLY A 58 10.44 1.54 8.33
N PHE A 59 9.35 1.36 7.58
CA PHE A 59 8.58 2.47 7.00
C PHE A 59 7.05 2.30 6.99
N ILE A 60 6.49 1.12 7.30
CA ILE A 60 5.04 0.96 7.51
C ILE A 60 4.78 0.93 9.02
N SER A 61 4.16 1.97 9.57
CA SER A 61 3.85 2.03 11.00
C SER A 61 2.73 1.07 11.41
N ALA A 62 2.61 0.78 12.71
CA ALA A 62 1.54 -0.07 13.25
C ALA A 62 0.14 0.50 12.93
N ARG A 63 0.01 1.83 13.02
CA ARG A 63 -1.19 2.58 12.67
C ARG A 63 -1.48 2.48 11.18
N MET A 64 -0.52 2.85 10.33
CA MET A 64 -0.69 2.73 8.88
C MET A 64 -1.06 1.31 8.44
N ARG A 65 -0.39 0.29 8.99
CA ARG A 65 -0.70 -1.13 8.74
C ARG A 65 -2.14 -1.46 9.10
N THR A 66 -2.64 -0.94 10.22
CA THR A 66 -4.03 -1.14 10.65
C THR A 66 -5.00 -0.45 9.70
N SER A 67 -4.74 0.79 9.26
CA SER A 67 -5.57 1.45 8.23
C SER A 67 -5.61 0.65 6.93
N LEU A 68 -4.45 0.21 6.44
CA LEU A 68 -4.36 -0.56 5.20
C LEU A 68 -5.08 -1.91 5.33
N THR A 69 -4.95 -2.58 6.48
CA THR A 69 -5.66 -3.82 6.76
C THR A 69 -7.17 -3.60 6.73
N PHE A 70 -7.65 -2.57 7.43
CA PHE A 70 -9.06 -2.21 7.47
C PHE A 70 -9.62 -1.90 6.07
N GLN A 71 -8.91 -1.09 5.28
CA GLN A 71 -9.31 -0.79 3.90
C GLN A 71 -9.32 -2.03 3.01
N GLY A 72 -8.35 -2.93 3.18
CA GLY A 72 -8.30 -4.19 2.44
C GLY A 72 -9.47 -5.13 2.77
N GLU A 73 -9.82 -5.26 4.05
CA GLU A 73 -10.95 -6.08 4.51
C GLU A 73 -12.29 -5.49 4.04
N LEU A 74 -12.51 -4.20 4.28
CA LEU A 74 -13.73 -3.50 3.85
C LEU A 74 -13.95 -3.62 2.34
N THR A 75 -12.89 -3.36 1.55
CA THR A 75 -13.01 -3.42 0.09
C THR A 75 -13.22 -4.85 -0.40
N TYR A 76 -12.57 -5.83 0.23
CA TYR A 76 -12.81 -7.24 -0.10
C TYR A 76 -14.28 -7.61 0.08
N ASP A 77 -14.89 -7.25 1.21
CA ASP A 77 -16.29 -7.56 1.50
C ASP A 77 -17.24 -6.85 0.53
N LEU A 78 -17.05 -5.54 0.30
CA LEU A 78 -17.87 -4.75 -0.63
C LEU A 78 -17.81 -5.30 -2.07
N MET A 79 -16.63 -5.61 -2.57
CA MET A 79 -16.47 -6.09 -3.96
C MET A 79 -16.98 -7.52 -4.18
N GLN A 80 -17.39 -8.24 -3.15
CA GLN A 80 -18.02 -9.56 -3.30
C GLN A 80 -19.51 -9.42 -3.65
N GLU A 81 -20.12 -8.29 -3.33
CA GLU A 81 -21.50 -7.98 -3.68
C GLU A 81 -21.66 -7.89 -5.20
N GLY A 82 -22.72 -8.50 -5.75
CA GLY A 82 -22.99 -8.45 -7.19
C GLY A 82 -21.95 -9.13 -8.08
N ILE A 83 -20.95 -9.84 -7.55
CA ILE A 83 -19.82 -10.42 -8.33
C ILE A 83 -20.25 -11.39 -9.45
N GLU A 84 -21.49 -11.87 -9.40
CA GLU A 84 -22.09 -12.72 -10.40
C GLU A 84 -22.46 -11.96 -11.69
N ASP A 85 -22.97 -10.73 -11.58
CA ASP A 85 -23.27 -9.85 -12.71
C ASP A 85 -22.04 -9.03 -13.08
N GLY A 86 -21.30 -9.48 -14.09
CA GLY A 86 -20.02 -8.85 -14.40
C GLY A 86 -20.10 -7.46 -15.02
N SER A 87 -21.15 -7.14 -15.77
CA SER A 87 -21.30 -5.80 -16.36
C SER A 87 -21.64 -4.79 -15.27
N PHE A 88 -22.65 -5.10 -14.47
CA PHE A 88 -23.02 -4.28 -13.31
C PHE A 88 -21.84 -4.14 -12.34
N TRP A 89 -21.16 -5.24 -12.02
CA TRP A 89 -20.02 -5.22 -11.10
C TRP A 89 -18.87 -4.32 -11.59
N VAL A 90 -18.55 -4.33 -12.88
CA VAL A 90 -17.50 -3.46 -13.45
C VAL A 90 -17.89 -1.99 -13.40
N GLU A 91 -19.17 -1.66 -13.60
CA GLU A 91 -19.69 -0.30 -13.51
C GLU A 91 -19.69 0.19 -12.05
N ASP A 92 -20.23 -0.61 -11.14
CA ASP A 92 -20.31 -0.31 -9.71
C ASP A 92 -18.93 -0.14 -9.06
N ASN A 93 -17.93 -0.89 -9.54
CA ASN A 93 -16.57 -0.87 -9.01
C ASN A 93 -15.57 -0.07 -9.86
N ASP A 94 -16.03 0.76 -10.81
CA ASP A 94 -15.19 1.49 -11.77
C ASP A 94 -14.04 2.25 -11.09
N TYR A 95 -14.36 2.98 -10.01
CA TYR A 95 -13.40 3.79 -9.26
C TYR A 95 -12.31 2.97 -8.56
N ILE A 96 -12.57 1.69 -8.26
CA ILE A 96 -11.61 0.76 -7.65
C ILE A 96 -10.70 0.18 -8.74
N ILE A 97 -11.28 -0.21 -9.87
CA ILE A 97 -10.58 -0.87 -10.97
C ILE A 97 -9.98 0.10 -12.00
N VAL A 98 -10.10 1.42 -11.77
CA VAL A 98 -9.63 2.48 -12.69
C VAL A 98 -8.15 2.36 -13.06
N HIS A 99 -7.34 1.72 -12.21
CA HIS A 99 -5.91 1.50 -12.44
C HIS A 99 -5.58 0.20 -13.20
N LEU A 100 -6.59 -0.56 -13.60
CA LEU A 100 -6.43 -1.70 -14.51
C LEU A 100 -6.51 -1.25 -15.96
N ASP A 101 -5.78 -1.93 -16.84
CA ASP A 101 -5.85 -1.73 -18.28
C ASP A 101 -7.27 -1.98 -18.81
N SER A 102 -7.66 -1.24 -19.85
CA SER A 102 -8.98 -1.34 -20.48
C SER A 102 -9.35 -2.78 -20.84
N ASP A 103 -8.40 -3.54 -21.36
CA ASP A 103 -8.61 -4.93 -21.80
C ASP A 103 -8.87 -5.86 -20.61
N VAL A 104 -8.19 -5.62 -19.49
CA VAL A 104 -8.43 -6.36 -18.24
C VAL A 104 -9.81 -6.03 -17.70
N ARG A 105 -10.18 -4.74 -17.69
CA ARG A 105 -11.52 -4.29 -17.27
C ARG A 105 -12.62 -4.86 -18.15
N GLN A 106 -12.40 -4.96 -19.46
CA GLN A 106 -13.35 -5.58 -20.38
C GLN A 106 -13.48 -7.09 -20.12
N ASN A 107 -12.36 -7.78 -19.85
CA ASN A 107 -12.39 -9.20 -19.47
C ASN A 107 -13.11 -9.43 -18.14
N LEU A 108 -13.05 -8.49 -17.20
CA LEU A 108 -13.78 -8.58 -15.93
C LEU A 108 -15.30 -8.61 -16.14
N LYS A 109 -15.85 -8.05 -17.23
CA LYS A 109 -17.30 -8.11 -17.50
C LYS A 109 -17.80 -9.54 -17.78
N SER A 110 -17.05 -10.31 -18.55
CA SER A 110 -17.47 -11.67 -18.96
C SER A 110 -16.89 -12.79 -18.08
N ASN A 111 -15.83 -12.53 -17.31
CA ASN A 111 -15.10 -13.58 -16.58
C ASN A 111 -15.26 -13.49 -15.05
N LYS A 112 -16.20 -14.29 -14.53
CA LYS A 112 -16.46 -14.45 -13.09
C LYS A 112 -15.23 -14.90 -12.29
N SER A 113 -14.45 -15.83 -12.85
CA SER A 113 -13.23 -16.33 -12.19
C SER A 113 -12.20 -15.21 -12.06
N LEU A 114 -12.08 -14.35 -13.06
CA LEU A 114 -11.17 -13.20 -13.04
C LEU A 114 -11.60 -12.17 -12.00
N ARG A 115 -12.89 -11.86 -11.89
CA ARG A 115 -13.42 -10.97 -10.83
C ARG A 115 -13.09 -11.49 -9.43
N ARG A 116 -13.45 -12.74 -9.15
CA ARG A 116 -13.15 -13.40 -7.85
C ARG A 116 -11.65 -13.40 -7.54
N ARG A 117 -10.79 -13.59 -8.55
CA ARG A 117 -9.33 -13.51 -8.39
C ARG A 117 -8.85 -12.11 -8.08
N PHE A 118 -9.34 -11.10 -8.79
CA PHE A 118 -8.98 -9.71 -8.52
C PHE A 118 -9.36 -9.31 -7.09
N VAL A 119 -10.60 -9.59 -6.68
CA VAL A 119 -11.07 -9.31 -5.30
C VAL A 119 -10.21 -10.04 -4.27
N ASN A 120 -9.82 -11.29 -4.52
CA ASN A 120 -8.94 -12.05 -3.62
C ASN A 120 -7.55 -11.42 -3.42
N ILE A 121 -7.07 -10.53 -4.28
CA ILE A 121 -5.80 -9.84 -4.09
C ILE A 121 -5.85 -8.93 -2.85
N PHE A 122 -7.00 -8.30 -2.54
CA PHE A 122 -7.18 -7.52 -1.31
C PHE A 122 -6.94 -8.39 -0.07
N ARG A 123 -7.53 -9.58 -0.04
CA ARG A 123 -7.34 -10.55 1.05
C ARG A 123 -5.89 -11.02 1.18
N ILE A 124 -5.18 -11.24 0.06
CA ILE A 124 -3.75 -11.57 0.07
C ILE A 124 -2.93 -10.41 0.64
N ALA A 125 -3.23 -9.17 0.26
CA ALA A 125 -2.56 -7.99 0.78
C ALA A 125 -2.77 -7.84 2.30
N VAL A 126 -3.99 -8.06 2.78
CA VAL A 126 -4.31 -8.08 4.22
C VAL A 126 -3.50 -9.14 4.96
N GLU A 127 -3.43 -10.36 4.44
CA GLU A 127 -2.64 -11.43 5.06
C GLU A 127 -1.14 -11.11 5.09
N CYS A 128 -0.62 -10.52 4.02
CA CYS A 128 0.77 -10.05 3.97
C CYS A 128 1.05 -9.03 5.08
N LEU A 129 0.14 -8.05 5.26
CA LEU A 129 0.25 -7.04 6.31
C LEU A 129 0.17 -7.66 7.71
N LYS A 130 -0.80 -8.57 7.94
CA LYS A 130 -0.95 -9.29 9.22
C LYS A 130 0.26 -10.16 9.55
N ALA A 131 0.93 -10.70 8.54
CA ALA A 131 2.18 -11.45 8.68
C ALA A 131 3.42 -10.56 8.91
N ASN A 132 3.25 -9.25 9.14
CA ASN A 132 4.33 -8.28 9.31
C ASN A 132 5.30 -8.22 8.11
N LYS A 133 4.79 -8.45 6.90
CA LYS A 133 5.55 -8.35 5.66
C LYS A 133 5.19 -7.09 4.89
N VAL A 134 6.19 -6.50 4.24
CA VAL A 134 5.97 -5.40 3.28
C VAL A 134 5.12 -5.96 2.13
N PRO A 135 3.99 -5.34 1.75
CA PRO A 135 3.14 -5.84 0.68
C PRO A 135 3.75 -5.58 -0.70
N SER A 136 4.94 -6.12 -0.98
CA SER A 136 5.59 -6.08 -2.29
C SER A 136 5.01 -7.15 -3.22
N ALA A 137 5.24 -7.03 -4.53
CA ALA A 137 4.77 -8.03 -5.50
C ALA A 137 5.29 -9.44 -5.15
N GLU A 138 6.55 -9.53 -4.75
CA GLU A 138 7.19 -10.78 -4.29
C GLU A 138 6.50 -11.35 -3.03
N ASN A 139 6.24 -10.52 -2.02
CA ASN A 139 5.59 -11.00 -0.80
C ASN A 139 4.13 -11.39 -1.01
N LEU A 140 3.42 -10.69 -1.90
CA LEU A 140 2.06 -11.06 -2.30
C LEU A 140 2.05 -12.39 -3.09
N GLU A 141 3.00 -12.58 -3.99
CA GLU A 141 3.18 -13.84 -4.72
C GLU A 141 3.49 -14.99 -3.75
N TRP A 142 4.38 -14.76 -2.78
CA TRP A 142 4.68 -15.71 -1.71
C TRP A 142 3.42 -16.04 -0.88
N CYS A 143 2.64 -15.04 -0.46
CA CYS A 143 1.38 -15.27 0.26
C CYS A 143 0.37 -16.06 -0.58
N SER A 144 0.31 -15.80 -1.89
CA SER A 144 -0.55 -16.55 -2.81
C SER A 144 -0.13 -18.01 -2.95
N ASN A 145 1.17 -18.28 -3.08
CA ASN A 145 1.72 -19.62 -3.31
C ASN A 145 1.61 -20.55 -2.09
N ASN A 146 1.57 -19.99 -0.87
CA ASN A 146 1.44 -20.77 0.36
C ASN A 146 -0.03 -21.08 0.74
N ARG A 147 -1.02 -20.70 -0.07
CA ARG A 147 -2.41 -21.11 0.14
C ARG A 147 -2.68 -22.49 -0.45
N SER A 148 -3.25 -23.37 0.37
CA SER A 148 -3.65 -24.73 0.00
C SER A 148 -4.86 -24.79 -0.95
N GLU A 149 -5.61 -23.70 -1.11
CA GLU A 149 -6.96 -23.71 -1.73
C GLU A 149 -7.03 -23.32 -3.22
N TRP A 150 -5.91 -23.05 -3.91
CA TRP A 150 -6.01 -22.62 -5.30
C TRP A 150 -6.24 -23.81 -6.26
N PRO A 151 -7.27 -23.79 -7.14
CA PRO A 151 -7.43 -24.80 -8.17
C PRO A 151 -6.21 -24.84 -9.12
N PRO A 152 -5.72 -26.02 -9.55
CA PRO A 152 -4.48 -26.18 -10.33
C PRO A 152 -4.44 -25.34 -11.62
N HIS A 153 -5.59 -25.10 -12.24
CA HIS A 153 -5.74 -24.33 -13.47
C HIS A 153 -5.60 -22.81 -13.27
N SER A 154 -5.34 -22.36 -12.03
CA SER A 154 -5.21 -20.94 -11.67
C SER A 154 -3.82 -20.36 -11.84
N LYS A 155 -2.78 -21.21 -11.82
CA LYS A 155 -1.38 -20.81 -11.88
C LYS A 155 -0.97 -20.17 -13.21
N ASN A 156 -1.62 -20.54 -14.32
CA ASN A 156 -1.14 -20.15 -15.66
C ASN A 156 -1.53 -18.72 -16.10
N TYR A 157 -2.55 -18.10 -15.51
CA TYR A 157 -2.87 -16.69 -15.80
C TYR A 157 -2.07 -15.73 -14.92
N LEU A 158 -1.67 -16.17 -13.71
CA LEU A 158 -0.86 -15.36 -12.80
C LEU A 158 0.50 -14.96 -13.41
N ARG A 159 1.00 -15.76 -14.35
CA ARG A 159 2.28 -15.56 -15.03
C ARG A 159 2.21 -14.63 -16.26
N ARG A 160 1.01 -14.25 -16.73
CA ARG A 160 0.84 -13.41 -17.94
C ARG A 160 0.34 -12.02 -17.54
N ALA A 161 1.27 -11.11 -17.21
CA ALA A 161 1.12 -9.65 -17.10
C ALA A 161 0.08 -9.04 -16.12
N GLY A 162 -1.00 -9.74 -15.77
CA GLY A 162 -2.13 -9.19 -15.00
C GLY A 162 -1.95 -9.19 -13.48
N THR A 163 -1.12 -10.07 -12.90
CA THR A 163 -0.98 -10.17 -11.42
C THR A 163 -0.25 -8.98 -10.83
N GLN A 164 0.88 -8.59 -11.43
CA GLN A 164 1.65 -7.45 -10.96
C GLN A 164 0.82 -6.16 -11.08
N MET A 165 0.10 -6.01 -12.18
CA MET A 165 -0.83 -4.89 -12.39
C MET A 165 -2.01 -4.93 -11.44
N GLY A 166 -2.62 -6.10 -11.20
CA GLY A 166 -3.70 -6.29 -10.22
C GLY A 166 -3.25 -5.97 -8.79
N CYS A 167 -2.10 -6.50 -8.36
CA CYS A 167 -1.49 -6.18 -7.07
C CYS A 167 -1.19 -4.67 -6.95
N ARG A 168 -0.67 -4.05 -8.01
CA ARG A 168 -0.41 -2.60 -8.04
C ARG A 168 -1.69 -1.80 -7.94
N ALA A 169 -2.74 -2.16 -8.69
CA ALA A 169 -4.03 -1.49 -8.63
C ALA A 169 -4.67 -1.59 -7.23
N VAL A 170 -4.68 -2.80 -6.66
CA VAL A 170 -5.21 -3.05 -5.31
C VAL A 170 -4.47 -2.26 -4.25
N LEU A 171 -3.14 -2.33 -4.23
CA LEU A 171 -2.36 -1.61 -3.22
C LEU A 171 -2.44 -0.10 -3.41
N ARG A 172 -2.42 0.39 -4.65
CA ARG A 172 -2.62 1.81 -4.94
C ARG A 172 -3.97 2.30 -4.41
N TYR A 173 -5.02 1.51 -4.62
CA TYR A 173 -6.35 1.80 -4.08
C TYR A 173 -6.34 1.80 -2.54
N MET A 174 -5.82 0.74 -1.90
CA MET A 174 -5.73 0.65 -0.43
C MET A 174 -4.96 1.82 0.19
N PHE A 175 -3.82 2.22 -0.39
CA PHE A 175 -3.06 3.38 0.09
C PHE A 175 -3.81 4.69 -0.12
N LYS A 176 -4.50 4.85 -1.26
CA LYS A 176 -5.30 6.04 -1.56
C LYS A 176 -6.44 6.19 -0.55
N THR A 177 -7.25 5.16 -0.36
CA THR A 177 -8.41 5.23 0.55
C THR A 177 -7.96 5.32 2.01
N ALA A 178 -6.92 4.61 2.42
CA ALA A 178 -6.36 4.74 3.77
C ALA A 178 -5.86 6.17 4.06
N LYS A 179 -5.30 6.84 3.06
CA LYS A 179 -4.90 8.26 3.14
C LYS A 179 -6.12 9.18 3.21
N GLU A 180 -7.12 8.97 2.36
CA GLU A 180 -8.35 9.76 2.32
C GLU A 180 -9.14 9.66 3.64
N TRP A 181 -9.03 8.52 4.35
CA TRP A 181 -9.69 8.27 5.61
C TRP A 181 -8.84 8.59 6.85
N ASP A 182 -7.60 9.03 6.67
CA ASP A 182 -6.69 9.35 7.78
C ASP A 182 -6.97 10.73 8.39
N GLU A 183 -6.87 10.85 9.71
CA GLU A 183 -7.11 12.10 10.47
C GLU A 183 -6.21 13.29 10.08
N LYS A 184 -5.02 13.07 9.51
CA LYS A 184 -4.07 14.15 9.14
C LYS A 184 -3.92 14.32 7.64
N ALA A 185 -4.17 13.27 6.86
CA ALA A 185 -4.05 13.28 5.42
C ALA A 185 -5.41 13.38 4.69
N GLY A 186 -6.52 13.14 5.41
CA GLY A 186 -7.87 13.04 4.88
C GLY A 186 -8.93 13.50 5.89
N ASN A 187 -10.02 12.76 6.01
CA ASN A 187 -11.20 13.16 6.79
C ASN A 187 -11.31 12.54 8.20
N GLY A 188 -10.47 11.55 8.54
CA GLY A 188 -10.45 10.92 9.87
C GLY A 188 -11.41 9.75 10.08
N GLU A 189 -12.13 9.29 9.04
CA GLU A 189 -13.07 8.16 9.14
C GLU A 189 -12.43 6.87 9.68
N CYS A 190 -11.15 6.64 9.37
CA CYS A 190 -10.44 5.45 9.84
C CYS A 190 -10.34 5.44 11.37
N GLN A 191 -10.00 6.58 11.97
CA GLN A 191 -9.87 6.72 13.43
C GLN A 191 -11.22 6.68 14.13
N LEU A 192 -12.26 7.27 13.52
CA LEU A 192 -13.62 7.19 14.02
C LEU A 192 -14.15 5.75 14.01
N THR A 193 -13.84 4.98 12.97
CA THR A 193 -14.33 3.59 12.84
C THR A 193 -13.55 2.60 13.69
N LEU A 194 -12.22 2.76 13.78
CA LEU A 194 -11.36 1.84 14.52
C LEU A 194 -11.26 2.18 16.01
N GLU A 195 -11.58 3.42 16.40
CA GLU A 195 -11.59 3.93 17.77
C GLU A 195 -10.40 3.43 18.61
N LYS A 196 -10.70 2.60 19.62
CA LYS A 196 -9.74 2.06 20.57
C LYS A 196 -8.64 1.23 19.91
N LYS A 197 -8.98 0.46 18.87
CA LYS A 197 -8.02 -0.34 18.11
C LYS A 197 -6.96 0.54 17.43
N TRP A 198 -7.29 1.79 17.12
CA TRP A 198 -6.33 2.77 16.60
C TRP A 198 -5.56 3.47 17.71
N SER A 199 -6.25 3.97 18.74
CA SER A 199 -5.63 4.76 19.81
C SER A 199 -4.60 3.99 20.61
N ASP A 200 -4.83 2.68 20.80
CA ASP A 200 -3.94 1.79 21.56
C ASP A 200 -2.63 1.47 20.81
N LEU A 201 -2.53 1.82 19.52
CA LEU A 201 -1.32 1.58 18.72
C LEU A 201 -0.25 2.64 18.98
N PRO A 202 1.04 2.25 18.96
CA PRO A 202 2.14 3.19 19.13
C PRO A 202 2.13 4.25 18.03
N THR A 203 2.39 5.49 18.41
CA THR A 203 2.59 6.60 17.48
C THR A 203 3.94 6.48 16.79
N CYS A 204 4.00 6.83 15.51
CA CYS A 204 5.24 6.92 14.77
C CYS A 204 5.25 8.10 13.78
N ARG A 205 6.44 8.65 13.49
CA ARG A 205 6.59 9.76 12.54
C ARG A 205 6.03 9.47 11.15
N ASN A 206 6.03 8.21 10.72
CA ASN A 206 5.53 7.75 9.43
C ASN A 206 4.03 7.39 9.41
N ASP A 207 3.28 7.58 10.49
CA ASP A 207 1.86 7.19 10.59
C ASP A 207 0.99 7.72 9.45
N HIS A 208 1.31 8.90 8.93
CA HIS A 208 0.50 9.62 7.95
C HIS A 208 1.20 9.82 6.60
N GLU A 209 2.28 9.09 6.35
CA GLU A 209 3.15 9.27 5.18
C GLU A 209 2.83 8.29 4.05
N PHE A 210 1.55 8.14 3.72
CA PHE A 210 1.03 7.12 2.81
C PHE A 210 1.65 7.15 1.42
N GLU A 211 1.87 8.33 0.82
CA GLU A 211 2.44 8.42 -0.54
C GLU A 211 3.91 7.99 -0.58
N PHE A 212 4.66 8.36 0.45
CA PHE A 212 6.04 7.92 0.61
C PHE A 212 6.10 6.40 0.75
N VAL A 213 5.27 5.81 1.61
CA VAL A 213 5.24 4.37 1.83
C VAL A 213 4.79 3.62 0.57
N ALA A 214 3.74 4.11 -0.11
CA ALA A 214 3.27 3.54 -1.37
C ALA A 214 4.38 3.54 -2.44
N ARG A 215 5.20 4.60 -2.52
CA ARG A 215 6.39 4.65 -3.39
C ARG A 215 7.41 3.58 -3.04
N VAL A 216 7.79 3.47 -1.76
CA VAL A 216 8.80 2.50 -1.31
C VAL A 216 8.32 1.06 -1.55
N CYS A 217 7.01 0.82 -1.47
CA CYS A 217 6.41 -0.45 -1.82
C CYS A 217 6.34 -0.72 -3.34
N GLY A 218 6.55 0.28 -4.21
CA GLY A 218 6.52 0.15 -5.67
C GLY A 218 5.19 0.49 -6.33
N TYR A 219 4.31 1.23 -5.65
CA TYR A 219 2.90 1.42 -6.07
C TYR A 219 2.48 2.88 -6.26
N SER A 220 3.44 3.80 -6.35
CA SER A 220 3.12 5.21 -6.54
C SER A 220 2.39 5.50 -7.85
N GLY A 221 1.56 6.55 -7.80
CA GLY A 221 0.77 7.03 -8.92
C GLY A 221 1.51 7.83 -9.98
N VAL A 222 2.83 7.95 -9.87
CA VAL A 222 3.67 8.21 -11.04
C VAL A 222 3.87 6.87 -11.71
N ASP A 223 3.13 6.66 -12.79
CA ASP A 223 3.50 5.66 -13.76
C ASP A 223 4.96 5.90 -14.11
N CYS A 224 5.78 4.86 -13.98
CA CYS A 224 6.98 4.77 -14.78
C CYS A 224 6.54 4.81 -16.25
N LEU A 225 6.29 6.02 -16.77
CA LEU A 225 6.75 6.37 -18.08
C LEU A 225 8.24 6.01 -18.05
N SER A 226 8.54 4.88 -18.70
CA SER A 226 9.81 4.62 -19.37
C SER A 226 10.85 5.70 -19.09
N LEU A 227 11.78 5.43 -18.17
CA LEU A 227 13.07 6.09 -18.25
C LEU A 227 13.64 5.71 -19.62
N PRO A 228 13.82 6.65 -20.57
CA PRO A 228 14.60 6.34 -21.75
C PRO A 228 16.01 6.05 -21.25
N GLY A 229 16.46 4.82 -21.50
CA GLY A 229 17.84 4.43 -21.28
C GLY A 229 18.75 5.35 -22.07
N TRP A 230 19.43 6.25 -21.36
CA TRP A 230 20.60 6.96 -21.84
C TRP A 230 21.61 6.93 -20.71
N TYR A 231 22.49 5.94 -20.75
CA TYR A 231 23.90 6.00 -20.36
C TYR A 231 24.54 4.64 -20.69
N MET A 232 24.89 4.48 -21.96
CA MET A 232 26.17 3.96 -22.45
C MET A 232 26.31 4.36 -23.92
#